data_AF-A0A7S0RMW9-F1
#
_entry.id   AF-A0A7S0RMW9-F1
#
_cell.length_a   1.000
_cell.length_b   1.000
_cell.length_c   1.000
_cell.angle_alpha   90.00
_cell.angle_beta   90.00
_cell.angle_gamma   90.00
#
_symmetry.space_group_name_H-M   'P 1'
#
loop_
_entity.id
_entity.type
_entity.pdbx_description
1 polymer ?
#
loop_
_entity_poly.entity_id
_entity_poly.type
_entity_poly.pdbx_seq_one_letter_code
_entity_poly.pdbx_strand_id
1 'polypeptide(L)'
;VIVHIGSMSAYRVPNDKGGPGFYAATKMAVRALTEALRRELRAEGVPIRIACLSPGVVASEFSANYHSVPEGDRAQHAQEVYSKHKVILPEDIADAAWYILESPPHIDVNDILIRSAEDPNI
;
A
#
# COMPACT_ATOMS: atom_id res chain seq x y z
N VAL A 1 -0.38 -3.68 18.11
CA VAL A 1 -0.74 -4.00 16.71
C VAL A 1 0.46 -3.68 15.84
N ILE A 2 0.76 -4.50 14.85
CA ILE A 2 1.79 -4.23 13.84
C ILE A 2 1.06 -3.94 12.53
N VAL A 3 1.40 -2.83 11.88
CA VAL A 3 0.81 -2.43 10.61
C VAL A 3 1.91 -2.39 9.55
N HIS A 4 1.80 -3.27 8.55
CA HIS A 4 2.66 -3.23 7.37
C HIS A 4 2.05 -2.31 6.31
N ILE A 5 2.87 -1.42 5.74
CA ILE A 5 2.48 -0.64 4.57
C ILE A 5 2.70 -1.48 3.31
N GLY A 6 1.62 -2.12 2.86
CA GLY A 6 1.51 -2.89 1.64
C GLY A 6 1.40 -2.01 0.39
N SER A 7 0.62 -2.49 -0.59
CA SER A 7 0.25 -1.77 -1.81
C SER A 7 -0.80 -2.58 -2.56
N MET A 8 -1.66 -1.93 -3.34
CA MET A 8 -2.51 -2.59 -4.33
C MET A 8 -1.71 -3.46 -5.32
N SER A 9 -0.42 -3.18 -5.52
CA SER A 9 0.50 -4.02 -6.31
C SER A 9 0.74 -5.42 -5.73
N ALA A 10 0.32 -5.69 -4.48
CA ALA A 10 0.32 -7.04 -3.89
C ALA A 10 -0.86 -7.92 -4.38
N TYR A 11 -1.85 -7.32 -5.05
CA TYR A 11 -3.08 -7.98 -5.52
C TYR A 11 -3.19 -7.99 -7.04
N ARG A 12 -2.41 -7.15 -7.72
CA ARG A 12 -2.29 -7.07 -9.17
C ARG A 12 -0.90 -6.61 -9.55
N VAL A 13 -0.41 -7.03 -10.72
CA VAL A 13 0.81 -6.45 -11.29
C VAL A 13 0.38 -5.31 -12.21
N PRO A 14 0.72 -4.04 -11.92
CA PRO A 14 0.47 -2.93 -12.84
C PRO A 14 1.13 -3.18 -14.20
N ASN A 15 0.56 -2.62 -15.27
CA ASN A 15 1.14 -2.70 -16.62
C ASN A 15 1.77 -1.34 -17.03
N ASP A 16 2.40 -0.65 -16.08
CA ASP A 16 3.00 0.65 -16.32
C ASP A 16 4.45 0.56 -16.82
N LYS A 17 4.88 1.62 -17.49
CA LYS A 17 6.25 1.76 -18.00
C LYS A 17 7.16 2.04 -16.81
N GLY A 18 7.74 1.00 -16.23
CA GLY A 18 8.65 1.12 -15.08
C GLY A 18 9.20 -0.18 -14.50
N GLY A 19 8.88 -1.35 -15.08
CA GLY A 19 9.25 -2.64 -14.48
C GLY A 19 8.51 -2.95 -13.17
N PRO A 20 7.17 -2.81 -13.13
CA PRO A 20 6.39 -2.95 -11.90
C PRO A 20 6.43 -4.33 -11.27
N GLY A 21 6.83 -5.36 -12.03
CA GLY A 21 6.85 -6.75 -11.59
C GLY A 21 7.69 -6.98 -10.34
N PHE A 22 8.87 -6.36 -10.22
CA PHE A 22 9.73 -6.59 -9.05
C PHE A 22 9.15 -5.94 -7.80
N TYR A 23 8.67 -4.70 -7.90
CA TYR A 23 7.97 -4.03 -6.79
C TYR A 23 6.68 -4.75 -6.41
N ALA A 24 5.90 -5.21 -7.39
CA ALA A 24 4.70 -6.01 -7.13
C ALA A 24 5.06 -7.31 -6.39
N ALA A 25 6.13 -8.00 -6.80
CA ALA A 25 6.61 -9.20 -6.12
C ALA A 25 7.03 -8.91 -4.67
N THR A 26 7.72 -7.80 -4.39
CA THR A 26 8.05 -7.43 -3.00
C THR A 26 6.80 -7.15 -2.16
N LYS A 27 5.80 -6.49 -2.74
CA LYS A 27 4.53 -6.21 -2.04
C LYS A 27 3.67 -7.46 -1.85
N MET A 28 3.71 -8.42 -2.79
CA MET A 28 3.14 -9.76 -2.59
C MET A 28 3.84 -10.49 -1.44
N ALA A 29 5.17 -10.38 -1.33
CA ALA A 29 5.92 -10.96 -0.22
C ALA A 29 5.51 -10.30 1.12
N VAL A 30 5.35 -8.98 1.18
CA VAL A 30 4.85 -8.28 2.39
C VAL A 30 3.47 -8.80 2.79
N ARG A 31 2.55 -9.01 1.83
CA ARG A 31 1.24 -9.59 2.12
C ARG A 31 1.34 -11.00 2.69
N ALA A 32 2.17 -11.86 2.10
CA ALA A 32 2.40 -13.21 2.58
C ALA A 32 3.02 -13.22 4.00
N LEU A 33 4.02 -12.38 4.24
CA LEU A 33 4.65 -12.21 5.56
C LEU A 33 3.66 -11.72 6.62
N THR A 34 2.74 -10.82 6.25
CA THR A 34 1.70 -10.33 7.16
C THR A 34 0.80 -11.48 7.63
N GLU A 35 0.34 -12.34 6.71
CA GLU A 35 -0.50 -13.49 7.06
C GLU A 35 0.28 -14.56 7.84
N ALA A 36 1.53 -14.83 7.46
CA ALA A 36 2.38 -15.77 8.19
C ALA A 36 2.58 -15.33 9.64
N LEU A 37 3.00 -14.09 9.87
CA LEU A 37 3.21 -13.53 11.21
C LEU A 37 1.92 -13.55 12.06
N ARG A 38 0.77 -13.23 11.45
CA ARG A 38 -0.53 -13.33 12.13
C ARG A 38 -0.80 -14.74 12.63
N ARG A 39 -0.55 -15.75 11.80
CA ARG A 39 -0.78 -17.17 12.13
C ARG A 39 0.18 -17.65 13.21
N GLU A 40 1.45 -17.29 13.11
CA GLU A 40 2.50 -17.66 14.08
C GLU A 40 2.16 -17.10 15.47
N LEU A 41 1.86 -15.80 15.58
CA LEU A 41 1.52 -15.19 16.86
C LEU A 41 0.23 -15.76 17.47
N ARG A 42 -0.78 -16.07 16.63
CA ARG A 42 -2.00 -16.74 17.10
C ARG A 42 -1.71 -18.15 17.62
N ALA A 43 -0.84 -18.90 16.95
CA ALA A 43 -0.45 -20.25 17.39
C ALA A 43 0.29 -20.21 18.74
N GLU A 44 1.06 -19.15 19.00
CA GLU A 44 1.74 -18.92 20.28
C GLU A 44 0.84 -18.28 21.36
N GLY A 45 -0.43 -17.97 21.05
CA GLY A 45 -1.34 -17.31 21.99
C GLY A 45 -0.96 -15.86 22.30
N VAL A 46 -0.12 -15.24 21.49
CA VAL A 46 0.33 -13.86 21.66
C VAL A 46 -0.76 -12.90 21.14
N PRO A 47 -1.33 -12.02 21.99
CA PRO A 47 -2.49 -11.19 21.62
C PRO A 47 -2.09 -9.93 20.82
N ILE A 48 -1.19 -10.07 19.85
CA ILE A 48 -0.78 -8.97 18.96
C ILE A 48 -1.55 -9.08 17.64
N ARG A 49 -2.32 -8.04 17.32
CA ARG A 49 -3.00 -7.87 16.02
C ARG A 49 -2.00 -7.51 14.93
N ILE A 50 -2.17 -8.07 13.73
CA ILE A 50 -1.31 -7.82 12.56
C ILE A 50 -2.20 -7.36 11.39
N ALA A 51 -1.85 -6.23 10.77
CA ALA A 51 -2.62 -5.63 9.69
C ALA A 51 -1.73 -5.30 8.48
N CYS A 52 -2.31 -5.36 7.29
CA CYS A 52 -1.74 -4.77 6.07
C CYS A 52 -2.58 -3.56 5.67
N LEU A 53 -1.95 -2.42 5.39
CA LEU A 53 -2.59 -1.29 4.74
C LEU A 53 -2.06 -1.23 3.31
N SER A 54 -2.93 -1.39 2.32
CA SER A 54 -2.60 -1.60 0.91
C SER A 54 -3.11 -0.46 0.02
N PRO A 55 -2.37 0.67 -0.09
CA PRO A 55 -2.76 1.81 -0.92
C PRO A 55 -2.60 1.57 -2.42
N GLY A 56 -3.45 2.24 -3.20
CA GLY A 56 -3.26 2.58 -4.60
C GLY A 56 -2.26 3.72 -4.78
N VAL A 57 -2.48 4.58 -5.78
CA VAL A 57 -1.60 5.73 -6.04
C VAL A 57 -1.80 6.80 -4.96
N VAL A 58 -0.71 7.15 -4.27
CA VAL A 58 -0.66 8.20 -3.24
C VAL A 58 0.24 9.34 -3.69
N ALA A 59 -0.24 10.58 -3.57
CA ALA A 59 0.54 11.79 -3.85
C ALA A 59 1.70 11.91 -2.84
N SER A 60 2.90 11.52 -3.26
CA SER A 60 4.09 11.46 -2.42
C SER A 60 5.36 11.61 -3.27
N GLU A 61 6.54 11.45 -2.67
CA GLU A 61 7.80 11.41 -3.41
C GLU A 61 8.00 10.06 -4.15
N PHE A 62 7.11 9.09 -3.97
CA PHE A 62 7.27 7.74 -4.52
C PHE A 62 7.32 7.74 -6.05
N SER A 63 6.39 8.40 -6.74
CA SER A 63 6.33 8.36 -8.20
C SER A 63 7.52 9.04 -8.87
N ALA A 64 8.16 10.01 -8.20
CA ALA A 64 9.38 10.63 -8.70
C ALA A 64 10.56 9.64 -8.72
N ASN A 65 10.59 8.65 -7.82
CA ASN A 65 11.72 7.74 -7.64
C ASN A 65 11.45 6.30 -8.12
N TYR A 66 10.19 5.95 -8.33
CA TYR A 66 9.76 4.61 -8.69
C TYR A 66 10.00 4.30 -10.17
N HIS A 67 9.75 5.26 -11.05
CA HIS A 67 9.87 5.05 -12.49
C HIS A 67 11.31 5.28 -12.95
N SER A 68 11.74 4.50 -13.94
CA SER A 68 13.05 4.66 -14.59
C SER A 68 13.06 5.90 -15.51
N VAL A 69 13.00 7.08 -14.88
CA VAL A 69 12.94 8.39 -15.53
C VAL A 69 14.25 9.15 -15.25
N PRO A 70 14.82 9.87 -16.24
CA PRO A 70 15.98 10.73 -16.01
C PRO A 70 15.77 11.67 -14.82
N GLU A 71 16.82 11.93 -14.05
CA GLU A 71 16.72 12.69 -12.79
C GLU A 71 16.08 14.07 -12.98
N GLY A 72 16.40 14.77 -14.07
CA GLY A 72 15.83 16.08 -14.41
C GLY A 72 14.33 16.07 -14.71
N ASP A 73 13.75 14.91 -15.04
CA ASP A 73 12.35 14.78 -15.47
C ASP A 73 11.46 14.17 -14.38
N ARG A 74 12.02 13.74 -13.24
CA ARG A 74 11.29 13.02 -12.17
C ARG A 74 10.12 13.81 -11.60
N ALA A 75 10.33 15.11 -11.34
CA ALA A 75 9.30 15.97 -10.77
C ALA A 75 8.11 16.14 -11.73
N GLN A 76 8.40 16.37 -13.01
CA GLN A 76 7.38 16.45 -14.05
C GLN A 76 6.61 15.13 -14.18
N HIS A 77 7.33 14.00 -14.24
CA HIS A 77 6.71 12.68 -14.34
C HIS A 77 5.78 12.38 -13.15
N ALA A 78 6.21 12.70 -11.92
CA ALA A 78 5.36 12.54 -10.75
C ALA A 78 4.07 13.38 -10.86
N GLN A 79 4.19 14.64 -11.29
CA GLN A 79 3.04 15.51 -11.52
C GLN A 79 2.10 14.96 -12.61
N GLU A 80 2.64 14.37 -13.68
CA GLU A 80 1.86 13.70 -14.72
C GLU A 80 1.12 12.46 -14.20
N VAL A 81 1.72 11.69 -13.28
CA VAL A 81 1.04 10.57 -12.63
C VAL A 81 -0.13 11.07 -11.77
N TYR A 82 0.10 12.10 -10.95
CA TYR A 82 -0.87 12.60 -9.98
C TYR A 82 -1.99 13.47 -10.59
N SER A 83 -1.81 13.95 -11.82
CA SER A 83 -2.82 14.77 -12.53
C SER A 83 -3.83 13.97 -13.34
N LYS A 84 -3.63 12.66 -13.53
CA LYS A 84 -4.54 11.82 -14.35
C LYS A 84 -5.93 11.66 -13.77
N HIS A 85 -6.04 11.69 -12.44
CA HIS A 85 -7.27 11.59 -11.68
C HIS A 85 -6.99 12.03 -10.24
N LYS A 86 -8.02 12.22 -9.42
CA LYS A 86 -7.81 12.53 -8.00
C LYS A 86 -7.15 11.34 -7.30
N VAL A 87 -5.87 11.45 -6.94
CA VAL A 87 -5.12 10.40 -6.21
C VAL A 87 -5.37 10.46 -4.71
N ILE A 88 -4.95 9.41 -3.99
CA ILE A 88 -5.02 9.37 -2.53
C ILE A 88 -3.99 10.35 -1.94
N LEU A 89 -4.34 11.00 -0.83
CA LEU A 89 -3.43 11.86 -0.08
C LEU A 89 -2.77 11.11 1.09
N PRO A 90 -1.58 11.51 1.56
CA PRO A 90 -0.94 10.90 2.73
C PRO A 90 -1.83 10.88 3.98
N GLU A 91 -2.65 11.91 4.16
CA GLU A 91 -3.59 12.04 5.28
C GLU A 91 -4.67 10.93 5.24
N ASP A 92 -5.16 10.56 4.05
CA ASP A 92 -6.12 9.47 3.90
C ASP A 92 -5.52 8.11 4.36
N ILE A 93 -4.21 7.92 4.14
CA ILE A 93 -3.48 6.73 4.59
C ILE A 93 -3.25 6.77 6.11
N ALA A 94 -3.00 7.96 6.66
CA ALA A 94 -2.90 8.15 8.10
C ALA A 94 -4.23 7.85 8.81
N ASP A 95 -5.36 8.29 8.25
CA ASP A 95 -6.70 8.01 8.77
C ASP A 95 -7.04 6.52 8.69
N ALA A 96 -6.68 5.85 7.60
CA ALA A 96 -6.84 4.40 7.47
C ALA A 96 -5.99 3.64 8.51
N ALA A 97 -4.76 4.08 8.76
CA ALA A 97 -3.92 3.54 9.82
C ALA A 97 -4.54 3.80 11.21
N TRP A 98 -5.06 5.00 11.44
CA TRP A 98 -5.73 5.38 12.69
C TRP A 98 -6.91 4.47 12.99
N TYR A 99 -7.74 4.17 12.00
CA TYR A 99 -8.85 3.21 12.11
C TYR A 99 -8.38 1.81 12.58
N ILE A 100 -7.26 1.30 12.05
CA ILE A 100 -6.68 0.02 12.49
C ILE A 100 -6.29 0.08 13.98
N LEU A 101 -5.63 1.18 14.37
CA LEU A 101 -5.12 1.38 15.73
C LEU A 101 -6.26 1.50 16.75
N GLU A 102 -7.28 2.31 16.48
CA GLU A 102 -8.42 2.56 17.37
C GLU A 102 -9.43 1.43 17.43
N SER A 103 -9.42 0.51 16.47
CA SER A 103 -10.31 -0.65 16.47
C SER A 103 -10.23 -1.40 17.83
N PRO A 104 -11.38 -1.73 18.46
CA PRO A 104 -11.43 -2.44 19.74
C PRO A 104 -10.54 -3.70 19.77
N PRO A 105 -10.02 -4.11 20.94
CA PRO A 105 -9.06 -5.23 21.03
C PRO A 105 -9.55 -6.57 20.47
N HIS A 106 -10.87 -6.80 20.42
CA HIS A 106 -11.48 -8.01 19.86
C HIS A 106 -11.71 -7.96 18.34
N ILE A 107 -11.41 -6.82 17.69
CA ILE A 107 -11.52 -6.61 16.25
C ILE A 107 -10.13 -6.64 15.63
N ASP A 108 -9.94 -7.60 14.72
CA ASP A 108 -8.71 -7.74 13.94
C ASP A 108 -8.93 -7.25 12.50
N VAL A 109 -8.43 -6.05 12.20
CA VAL A 109 -8.45 -5.49 10.86
C VAL A 109 -7.29 -6.09 10.08
N ASN A 110 -7.57 -7.16 9.32
CA ASN A 110 -6.52 -7.92 8.65
C ASN A 110 -5.85 -7.15 7.50
N ASP A 111 -6.66 -6.43 6.72
CA ASP A 111 -6.22 -5.80 5.48
C ASP A 111 -7.16 -4.66 5.10
N ILE A 112 -6.60 -3.52 4.68
CA ILE A 112 -7.34 -2.41 4.09
C ILE A 112 -6.80 -2.18 2.68
N LEU A 113 -7.63 -2.45 1.68
CA LEU A 113 -7.36 -2.08 0.30
C LEU A 113 -8.02 -0.74 0.04
N ILE A 114 -7.21 0.28 -0.25
CA ILE A 114 -7.69 1.64 -0.52
C ILE A 114 -7.16 2.10 -1.86
N ARG A 115 -8.05 2.62 -2.71
CA ARG A 115 -7.74 3.21 -4.02
C ARG A 115 -8.60 4.43 -4.25
N SER A 116 -8.17 5.30 -5.16
CA SER A 116 -9.05 6.37 -5.62
C SER A 116 -10.31 5.79 -6.27
N ALA A 117 -11.46 6.42 -6.02
CA ALA A 117 -12.71 6.13 -6.71
C ALA A 117 -12.63 6.44 -8.22
N GLU A 118 -11.65 7.26 -8.63
CA GLU A 118 -11.40 7.65 -10.03
C GLU A 118 -10.26 6.84 -10.67
N ASP A 119 -9.70 5.83 -10.00
CA ASP A 119 -8.64 4.99 -10.59
C ASP A 119 -9.20 4.29 -11.85
N PRO A 120 -8.63 4.51 -13.05
CA PRO A 120 -9.15 3.95 -14.30
C PRO A 120 -8.97 2.44 -14.41
N ASN A 121 -8.22 1.81 -13.49
CA ASN A 121 -7.97 0.36 -13.46
C ASN A 121 -8.95 -0.36 -12.52
N ILE A 122 -10.22 0.05 -12.50
CA ILE A 122 -11.29 -0.62 -11.73
C ILE A 122 -11.50 -2.05 -12.21
#